data_AF-A0A1Y6AQA5-F1
#
_entry.id   AF-A0A1Y6AQA5-F1
#
_cell.length_a   1.000
_cell.length_b   1.000
_cell.length_c   1.000
_cell.angle_alpha   90.00
_cell.angle_beta   90.00
_cell.angle_gamma   90.00
#
_symmetry.space_group_name_H-M   'P 1'
#
loop_
_entity.id
_entity.type
_entity.pdbx_description
1 polymer ?
#
loop_
_entity_poly.entity_id
_entity_poly.type
_entity_poly.pdbx_seq_one_letter_code
_entity_poly.pdbx_strand_id
1 'polypeptide(L)'
;MKINWTEVKEKIRPQISKPSYETWFTNTTVYLEDDILTIYCPNEFARDWLESHYKELVFNTLREMFNTTFEIQFELKSNTNTTSNNEKSTIEDITSELGEQFKVSNNSLKYNDVDESNKRIRALEAKIMNLEKVIGTLVEKLDAVELKTQLEK
;
A
#
# COMPACT_ATOMS: atom_id res chain seq x y z
N MET A 1 4.51 -19.60 -17.35
CA MET A 1 3.45 -19.94 -16.37
C MET A 1 2.53 -18.75 -16.23
N LYS A 2 1.22 -18.91 -16.04
CA LYS A 2 0.31 -17.77 -15.86
C LYS A 2 -0.28 -17.81 -14.46
N ILE A 3 -0.03 -16.77 -13.68
CA ILE A 3 -0.60 -16.64 -12.33
C ILE A 3 -1.98 -15.99 -12.38
N ASN A 4 -2.94 -16.57 -11.67
CA ASN A 4 -4.27 -15.99 -11.50
C ASN A 4 -4.34 -15.17 -10.20
N TRP A 5 -4.06 -13.87 -10.29
CA TRP A 5 -4.01 -13.01 -9.11
C TRP A 5 -5.35 -12.93 -8.36
N THR A 6 -6.48 -13.04 -9.06
CA THR A 6 -7.79 -13.03 -8.42
C THR A 6 -7.94 -14.18 -7.45
N GLU A 7 -7.46 -15.37 -7.82
CA GLU A 7 -7.51 -16.55 -6.97
C GLU A 7 -6.59 -16.42 -5.74
N VAL A 8 -5.39 -15.85 -5.94
CA VAL A 8 -4.47 -15.56 -4.83
C VAL A 8 -5.09 -14.57 -3.85
N LYS A 9 -5.71 -13.50 -4.36
CA LYS A 9 -6.40 -12.50 -3.55
C LYS A 9 -7.56 -13.10 -2.75
N GLU A 10 -8.37 -13.97 -3.35
CA GLU A 10 -9.45 -14.66 -2.63
C GLU A 10 -8.92 -15.60 -1.53
N LYS A 11 -7.73 -16.19 -1.72
CA LYS A 11 -7.09 -16.99 -0.67
C LYS A 11 -6.49 -16.15 0.46
N ILE A 12 -6.03 -14.93 0.17
CA ILE A 12 -5.55 -13.97 1.17
C ILE A 12 -6.70 -13.35 1.97
N ARG A 13 -7.83 -13.08 1.31
CA ARG A 13 -8.99 -12.39 1.89
C ARG A 13 -9.45 -12.89 3.27
N PRO A 14 -9.58 -14.20 3.56
CA PRO A 14 -9.97 -14.68 4.88
C PRO A 14 -8.85 -14.62 5.94
N GLN A 15 -7.60 -14.38 5.54
CA GLN A 15 -6.44 -14.37 6.45
C GLN A 15 -6.21 -13.00 7.10
N ILE A 16 -6.93 -11.96 6.66
CA ILE A 16 -6.81 -10.58 7.16
C ILE A 16 -8.19 -9.96 7.35
N SER A 17 -8.25 -8.83 8.06
CA SER A 17 -9.52 -8.12 8.26
C SER A 17 -10.07 -7.60 6.92
N LYS A 18 -11.40 -7.56 6.79
CA LYS A 18 -12.07 -7.03 5.59
C LYS A 18 -11.61 -5.60 5.25
N PRO A 19 -11.53 -4.64 6.21
CA PRO A 19 -11.00 -3.31 5.94
C PRO A 19 -9.54 -3.31 5.46
N SER A 20 -8.69 -4.17 6.03
CA SER A 20 -7.29 -4.30 5.60
C SER A 20 -7.18 -4.82 4.17
N TYR A 21 -7.97 -5.84 3.81
CA TYR A 21 -7.99 -6.36 2.44
C TYR A 21 -8.47 -5.30 1.44
N GLU A 22 -9.58 -4.64 1.77
CA GLU A 22 -10.17 -3.60 0.92
C GLU A 22 -9.17 -2.45 0.67
N THR A 23 -8.43 -2.05 1.69
CA THR A 23 -7.45 -0.97 1.63
C THR A 23 -6.20 -1.35 0.84
N TRP A 24 -5.60 -2.50 1.14
CA TRP A 24 -4.25 -2.82 0.65
C TRP A 24 -4.23 -3.69 -0.60
N PHE A 25 -5.19 -4.60 -0.79
CA PHE A 25 -5.12 -5.61 -1.85
C PHE A 25 -6.03 -5.35 -3.06
N THR A 26 -7.12 -4.60 -2.90
CA THR A 26 -8.15 -4.42 -3.95
C THR A 26 -7.56 -3.92 -5.26
N ASN A 27 -6.77 -2.84 -5.19
CA ASN A 27 -6.24 -2.12 -6.36
C ASN A 27 -4.83 -2.58 -6.74
N THR A 28 -4.48 -3.83 -6.45
CA THR A 28 -3.21 -4.45 -6.84
C THR A 28 -3.35 -5.28 -8.11
N THR A 29 -2.32 -5.25 -8.95
CA THR A 29 -2.17 -6.10 -10.14
C THR A 29 -0.81 -6.75 -10.13
N VAL A 30 -0.62 -7.85 -10.85
CA VAL A 30 0.68 -8.54 -10.86
C VAL A 30 1.19 -8.79 -12.26
N TYR A 31 2.51 -8.90 -12.36
CA TYR A 31 3.23 -9.41 -13.51
C TYR A 31 4.23 -10.46 -13.03
N LEU A 32 4.27 -11.58 -13.74
CA LEU A 32 5.19 -12.67 -13.46
C LEU A 32 6.12 -12.82 -14.66
N GLU A 33 7.40 -12.63 -14.40
CA GLU A 33 8.48 -12.86 -15.37
C GLU A 33 9.52 -13.76 -14.71
N ASP A 34 9.87 -14.85 -15.40
CA ASP A 34 10.66 -15.95 -14.87
C ASP A 34 10.10 -16.45 -13.53
N ASP A 35 10.79 -16.14 -12.42
CA ASP A 35 10.41 -16.50 -11.05
C ASP A 35 10.15 -15.27 -10.15
N ILE A 36 10.09 -14.07 -10.74
CA ILE A 36 9.86 -12.81 -10.04
C ILE A 36 8.40 -12.39 -10.24
N LEU A 37 7.65 -12.38 -9.14
CA LEU A 37 6.31 -11.84 -9.08
C LEU A 37 6.34 -10.38 -8.63
N THR A 38 6.13 -9.48 -9.58
CA THR A 38 5.98 -8.04 -9.33
C THR A 38 4.53 -7.72 -9.00
N ILE A 39 4.29 -7.14 -7.83
CA ILE A 39 2.97 -6.66 -7.39
C ILE A 39 2.92 -5.15 -7.54
N TYR A 40 2.15 -4.69 -8.52
CA TYR A 40 1.94 -3.27 -8.76
C TYR A 40 0.91 -2.70 -7.79
N CYS A 41 1.33 -1.66 -7.09
CA CYS A 41 0.59 -0.95 -6.08
C CYS A 41 0.09 0.40 -6.62
N PRO A 42 -1.06 0.89 -6.13
CA PRO A 42 -1.65 2.15 -6.61
C PRO A 42 -0.87 3.40 -6.15
N ASN A 43 -0.09 3.30 -5.06
CA ASN A 43 0.71 4.39 -4.51
C ASN A 43 1.85 3.84 -3.62
N GLU A 44 2.76 4.72 -3.21
CA GLU A 44 3.94 4.38 -2.41
C GLU A 44 3.58 3.84 -1.03
N PHE A 45 2.53 4.38 -0.38
CA PHE A 45 2.10 3.89 0.93
C PHE A 45 1.63 2.43 0.86
N ALA A 46 0.87 2.08 -0.19
CA ALA A 46 0.43 0.71 -0.40
C ALA A 46 1.61 -0.22 -0.68
N ARG A 47 2.57 0.21 -1.49
CA ARG A 47 3.81 -0.54 -1.75
C ARG A 47 4.54 -0.84 -0.44
N ASP A 48 4.88 0.21 0.30
CA ASP A 48 5.69 0.10 1.52
C ASP A 48 4.97 -0.71 2.61
N TRP A 49 3.65 -0.53 2.72
CA TRP A 49 2.84 -1.28 3.68
C TRP A 49 2.72 -2.76 3.34
N LEU A 50 2.41 -3.09 2.09
CA LEU A 50 2.32 -4.47 1.61
C LEU A 50 3.66 -5.18 1.74
N GLU A 51 4.75 -4.51 1.38
CA GLU A 51 6.09 -5.05 1.50
C GLU A 51 6.47 -5.34 2.96
N SER A 52 6.18 -4.41 3.86
CA SER A 52 6.57 -4.53 5.27
C SER A 52 5.69 -5.50 6.07
N HIS A 53 4.39 -5.57 5.77
CA HIS A 53 3.42 -6.28 6.63
C HIS A 53 2.81 -7.53 5.99
N TYR A 54 2.81 -7.63 4.66
CA TYR A 54 2.07 -8.68 3.95
C TYR A 54 2.92 -9.48 2.96
N LYS A 55 4.21 -9.16 2.79
CA LYS A 55 5.13 -9.93 1.93
C LYS A 55 5.17 -11.41 2.30
N GLU A 56 5.30 -11.72 3.59
CA GLU A 56 5.32 -13.11 4.08
C GLU A 56 3.98 -13.83 3.84
N LEU A 57 2.85 -13.15 4.08
CA LEU A 57 1.52 -13.68 3.83
C LEU A 57 1.32 -14.06 2.36
N VAL A 58 1.73 -13.15 1.45
CA VAL A 58 1.66 -13.40 0.01
C VAL A 58 2.58 -14.56 -0.39
N PHE A 59 3.81 -14.58 0.13
CA PHE A 59 4.76 -15.66 -0.10
C PHE A 59 4.20 -17.03 0.28
N ASN A 60 3.67 -17.15 1.51
CA ASN A 60 3.12 -18.40 2.01
C ASN A 60 1.91 -18.85 1.18
N THR A 61 1.03 -17.92 0.82
CA THR A 61 -0.15 -18.22 -0.01
C THR A 61 0.25 -18.75 -1.39
N LEU A 62 1.23 -18.12 -2.04
CA LEU A 62 1.71 -18.54 -3.35
C LEU A 62 2.40 -19.90 -3.30
N ARG A 63 3.22 -20.12 -2.27
CA ARG A 63 3.88 -21.41 -2.06
C ARG A 63 2.87 -22.54 -1.88
N GLU A 64 1.80 -22.30 -1.14
CA GLU A 64 0.73 -23.28 -0.94
C GLU A 64 -0.06 -23.56 -2.22
N MET A 65 -0.32 -22.55 -3.05
CA MET A 65 -1.12 -22.70 -4.28
C MET A 65 -0.35 -23.35 -5.43
N PHE A 66 0.92 -22.99 -5.61
CA PHE A 66 1.69 -23.37 -6.79
C PHE A 66 2.79 -24.37 -6.49
N ASN A 67 3.01 -24.70 -5.21
CA ASN A 67 4.03 -25.64 -4.74
C ASN A 67 5.46 -25.28 -5.23
N THR A 68 5.67 -23.99 -5.52
CA THR A 68 6.93 -23.37 -5.96
C THR A 68 7.15 -22.05 -5.20
N THR A 69 8.38 -21.55 -5.21
CA THR A 69 8.74 -20.28 -4.58
C THR A 69 8.94 -19.21 -5.63
N PHE A 70 8.29 -18.07 -5.46
CA PHE A 70 8.52 -16.87 -6.26
C PHE A 70 9.29 -15.85 -5.44
N GLU A 71 10.18 -15.10 -6.09
CA GLU A 71 10.67 -13.85 -5.54
C GLU A 71 9.55 -12.80 -5.65
N ILE A 72 9.28 -12.09 -4.56
CA ILE A 72 8.16 -11.13 -4.50
C ILE A 72 8.71 -9.73 -4.31
N GLN A 73 8.35 -8.85 -5.23
CA GLN A 73 8.67 -7.43 -5.16
C GLN A 73 7.43 -6.58 -5.36
N PHE A 74 7.46 -5.37 -4.80
CA PHE A 74 6.37 -4.42 -4.85
C PHE A 74 6.82 -3.18 -5.59
N GLU A 75 6.07 -2.80 -6.63
CA GLU A 75 6.40 -1.65 -7.46
C GLU A 75 5.20 -0.74 -7.63
N LEU A 76 5.45 0.52 -8.02
CA LEU A 76 4.37 1.37 -8.49
C LEU A 76 4.02 0.97 -9.90
N LYS A 77 2.74 1.09 -10.26
CA LYS A 77 2.34 0.94 -11.67
C LYS A 77 2.99 2.05 -12.48
N SER A 78 4.08 1.72 -13.16
CA SER A 78 4.83 2.68 -13.98
C SER A 78 4.03 2.97 -15.25
N ASN A 79 3.61 4.22 -15.43
CA ASN A 79 3.08 4.68 -16.72
C ASN A 79 4.26 4.92 -17.68
N THR A 80 4.96 3.89 -18.12
CA THR A 80 6.13 4.08 -19.00
C THR A 80 5.73 4.08 -20.46
N ASN A 81 5.67 5.27 -21.05
CA ASN A 81 6.47 5.51 -22.24
C ASN A 81 7.81 6.08 -21.75
N THR A 82 8.82 5.25 -21.56
CA THR A 82 10.24 5.65 -21.75
C THR A 82 11.16 4.46 -21.52
N THR A 83 11.67 4.01 -22.66
CA THR A 83 12.74 3.06 -22.99
C THR A 83 14.06 3.29 -22.24
N SER A 84 14.72 2.20 -21.86
CA SER A 84 16.13 2.16 -21.43
C SER A 84 17.10 2.69 -22.49
N ASN A 85 18.15 3.40 -22.08
CA ASN A 85 19.59 3.12 -22.38
C ASN A 85 20.47 4.39 -22.32
N ASN A 86 21.42 4.37 -21.38
CA ASN A 86 22.81 4.86 -21.42
C ASN A 86 23.21 5.95 -22.44
N GLU A 87 23.26 7.23 -22.03
CA GLU A 87 24.32 8.17 -22.45
C GLU A 87 24.66 9.15 -21.32
N LYS A 88 25.89 9.03 -20.81
CA LYS A 88 26.54 9.93 -19.87
C LYS A 88 27.09 11.13 -20.65
N SER A 89 26.31 12.21 -20.79
CA SER A 89 26.83 13.56 -21.06
C SER A 89 25.71 14.61 -20.90
N THR A 90 25.99 15.67 -20.15
CA THR A 90 25.32 16.99 -20.25
C THR A 90 23.87 17.12 -19.74
N ILE A 91 23.60 16.83 -18.45
CA ILE A 91 22.31 17.15 -17.79
C ILE A 91 22.41 18.37 -16.85
N GLU A 92 23.55 18.64 -16.25
CA GLU A 92 23.68 19.74 -15.26
C GLU A 92 23.47 21.13 -15.88
N ASP A 93 23.94 21.37 -17.10
CA ASP A 93 23.81 22.68 -17.76
C ASP A 93 22.36 22.99 -18.20
N ILE A 94 21.63 21.97 -18.68
CA ILE A 94 20.23 22.13 -19.12
C ILE A 94 19.28 22.34 -17.93
N THR A 95 19.59 21.74 -16.77
CA THR A 95 18.76 21.90 -15.55
C THR A 95 18.82 23.31 -14.96
N SER A 96 19.94 24.02 -15.12
CA SER A 96 20.04 25.42 -14.66
C SER A 96 19.27 26.38 -15.55
N GLU A 97 19.32 26.19 -16.87
CA GLU A 97 18.70 27.10 -17.84
C GLU A 97 17.16 26.94 -17.92
N LEU A 98 16.65 25.74 -17.69
CA LEU A 98 15.19 25.52 -17.53
C LEU A 98 14.69 26.06 -16.18
N GLY A 99 15.48 25.94 -15.11
CA GLY A 99 15.12 26.40 -13.77
C GLY A 99 14.85 27.91 -13.66
N GLU A 100 15.49 28.73 -14.49
CA GLU A 100 15.23 30.18 -14.53
C GLU A 100 14.00 30.54 -15.38
N GLN A 101 13.74 29.82 -16.47
CA GLN A 101 12.60 30.09 -17.34
C GLN A 101 11.25 29.70 -16.71
N PHE A 102 11.22 28.70 -15.83
CA PHE A 102 10.00 28.30 -15.11
C PHE A 102 9.62 29.19 -13.91
N LYS A 103 10.54 30.05 -13.43
CA LYS A 103 10.27 30.97 -12.31
C LYS A 103 9.41 32.17 -12.71
N VAL A 104 9.44 32.61 -13.97
CA VAL A 104 8.76 33.83 -14.42
C VAL A 104 7.27 33.63 -14.70
N SER A 105 6.82 32.42 -15.09
CA SER A 105 5.43 32.17 -15.47
C SER A 105 4.48 31.78 -14.33
N ASN A 106 4.98 31.46 -13.13
CA ASN A 106 4.15 30.93 -12.04
C ASN A 106 3.77 31.96 -10.96
N ASN A 107 3.56 33.22 -11.35
CA ASN A 107 3.07 34.25 -10.43
C ASN A 107 1.52 34.33 -10.35
N SER A 108 0.80 33.29 -10.76
CA SER A 108 -0.67 33.28 -10.70
C SER A 108 -1.28 31.88 -10.57
N LEU A 109 -0.79 31.04 -9.65
CA LEU A 109 -1.57 29.92 -9.11
C LEU A 109 -1.16 29.66 -7.65
N LYS A 110 -1.74 30.44 -6.75
CA LYS A 110 -1.62 30.24 -5.31
C LYS A 110 -2.58 29.13 -4.89
N TYR A 111 -2.26 27.87 -5.23
CA TYR A 111 -2.88 26.69 -4.63
C TYR A 111 -2.12 26.34 -3.36
N ASN A 112 -2.86 26.31 -2.26
CA ASN A 112 -2.36 26.02 -0.92
C ASN A 112 -1.76 24.61 -0.84
N ASP A 113 -0.63 24.50 -0.15
CA ASP A 113 0.26 23.35 -0.01
C ASP A 113 -0.47 22.00 0.22
N VAL A 114 -0.40 21.10 -0.78
CA VAL A 114 -1.06 19.79 -0.82
C VAL A 114 -0.54 18.85 0.28
N ASP A 115 0.67 19.10 0.79
CA ASP A 115 1.30 18.30 1.84
C ASP A 115 0.57 18.43 3.20
N GLU A 116 0.04 19.62 3.52
CA GLU A 116 -0.70 19.87 4.77
C GLU A 116 -2.07 19.15 4.80
N SER A 117 -2.71 18.98 3.64
CA SER A 117 -3.95 18.17 3.54
C SER A 117 -3.68 16.68 3.69
N ASN A 118 -2.59 16.19 3.08
CA ASN A 118 -2.20 14.79 3.17
C ASN A 118 -1.73 14.41 4.59
N LYS A 119 -1.07 15.34 5.31
CA LYS A 119 -0.69 15.17 6.71
C LYS A 119 -1.90 15.09 7.64
N ARG A 120 -2.96 15.85 7.37
CA ARG A 120 -4.22 15.79 8.13
C ARG A 120 -4.99 14.49 7.89
N ILE A 121 -4.95 13.94 6.67
CA ILE A 121 -5.55 12.62 6.35
C ILE A 121 -4.87 11.51 7.14
N ARG A 122 -3.53 11.47 7.17
CA ARG A 122 -2.78 10.49 7.98
C ARG A 122 -3.06 10.61 9.49
N ALA A 123 -3.20 11.84 9.99
CA ALA A 123 -3.58 12.09 11.39
C ALA A 123 -5.01 11.65 11.74
N LEU A 124 -5.90 11.51 10.74
CA LEU A 124 -7.24 10.97 10.90
C LEU A 124 -7.26 9.44 10.83
N GLU A 125 -6.52 8.84 9.92
CA GLU A 125 -6.37 7.38 9.81
C GLU A 125 -5.81 6.78 11.10
N ALA A 126 -4.80 7.43 11.70
CA ALA A 126 -4.27 7.01 13.00
C ALA A 126 -5.25 7.17 14.17
N LYS A 127 -6.11 8.21 14.13
CA LYS A 127 -7.17 8.41 15.13
C LYS A 127 -8.28 7.36 15.01
N ILE A 128 -8.62 6.96 13.79
CA ILE A 128 -9.58 5.87 13.53
C ILE A 128 -9.04 4.56 14.11
N MET A 129 -7.76 4.26 13.89
CA MET A 129 -7.12 3.05 14.42
C MET A 129 -7.10 3.01 15.97
N ASN A 130 -6.92 4.15 16.64
CA ASN A 130 -6.94 4.21 18.11
C ASN A 130 -8.37 4.09 18.68
N LEU A 131 -9.39 4.50 17.93
CA LEU A 131 -10.79 4.34 18.32
C LEU A 131 -11.25 2.88 18.19
N GLU A 132 -10.86 2.18 17.13
CA GLU A 132 -11.14 0.75 16.98
C GLU A 132 -10.54 -0.06 18.14
N LYS A 133 -9.36 0.34 18.63
CA LYS A 133 -8.73 -0.26 19.81
C LYS A 133 -9.51 -0.02 21.12
N VAL A 134 -9.98 1.21 21.36
CA VAL A 134 -10.79 1.54 22.55
C VAL A 134 -12.13 0.79 22.55
N ILE A 135 -12.75 0.65 21.38
CA ILE A 135 -13.98 -0.13 21.23
C ILE A 135 -13.75 -1.59 21.61
N GLY A 136 -12.66 -2.21 21.13
CA GLY A 136 -12.30 -3.59 21.51
C GLY A 136 -12.18 -3.78 23.03
N THR A 137 -11.48 -2.88 23.73
CA THR A 137 -11.30 -2.97 25.19
C THR A 137 -12.61 -2.75 25.96
N LEU A 138 -13.52 -1.91 25.46
CA LEU A 138 -14.81 -1.69 26.10
C LEU A 138 -15.75 -2.88 25.92
N VAL A 139 -15.72 -3.54 24.76
CA VAL A 139 -16.44 -4.78 24.51
C VAL A 139 -15.98 -5.87 25.49
N GLU A 140 -14.67 -6.06 25.64
CA GLU A 140 -14.11 -7.02 26.61
C GLU A 140 -14.54 -6.73 28.07
N LYS A 141 -14.61 -5.45 28.46
CA LYS A 141 -15.08 -5.06 29.80
C LYS A 141 -16.58 -5.30 30.00
N LEU A 142 -17.38 -5.15 28.94
CA LEU A 142 -18.81 -5.41 28.98
C LEU A 142 -19.10 -6.90 29.17
N ASP A 143 -18.39 -7.76 28.43
CA ASP A 143 -18.47 -9.21 28.57
C ASP A 143 -18.09 -9.66 29.99
N ALA A 144 -17.05 -9.05 30.57
CA ALA A 144 -16.62 -9.33 31.94
C ALA A 144 -17.65 -8.91 33.01
N VAL A 145 -18.40 -7.82 32.78
CA VAL A 145 -19.47 -7.36 33.69
C VAL A 145 -20.71 -8.24 33.57
N GLU A 146 -21.04 -8.68 32.36
CA GLU A 146 -22.17 -9.59 32.11
C GLU A 146 -21.93 -10.97 32.75
N LEU A 147 -20.69 -11.47 32.71
CA LEU A 147 -20.27 -12.68 33.42
C LEU A 147 -20.37 -12.54 34.95
N LYS A 148 -20.02 -11.37 35.52
CA LYS A 148 -20.15 -11.13 36.97
C LYS A 148 -21.60 -11.02 37.43
N THR A 149 -22.47 -10.43 36.61
CA THR A 149 -23.89 -10.26 36.91
C THR A 149 -24.66 -11.60 36.91
N GLN A 150 -24.19 -12.59 36.15
CA GLN A 150 -24.76 -13.95 36.16
C GLN A 150 -24.31 -14.79 37.36
N LEU A 151 -23.22 -14.41 38.04
CA LEU A 151 -22.69 -15.12 39.21
C LEU A 151 -23.27 -14.63 40.55
N GLU A 152 -23.87 -13.44 40.57
CA GLU A 152 -24.53 -12.83 41.74
C GLU A 152 -26.06 -13.09 41.81
N LYS A 153 -26.62 -13.88 40.87
CA LYS A 153 -28.00 -14.38 40.90
C LYS A 153 -28.06 -15.83 41.37
#